data_AF-A0A3D9SXG8-F1
#
_entry.id   AF-A0A3D9SXG8-F1
#
_cell.length_a   1.000
_cell.length_b   1.000
_cell.length_c   1.000
_cell.angle_alpha   90.00
_cell.angle_beta   90.00
_cell.angle_gamma   90.00
#
_symmetry.space_group_name_H-M   'P 1'
#
loop_
_entity.id
_entity.type
_entity.pdbx_description
1 polymer ?
#
loop_
_entity_poly.entity_id
_entity_poly.type
_entity_poly.pdbx_seq_one_letter_code
_entity_poly.pdbx_strand_id
1 'polypeptide(L)'
;MAKEKITITVDPEVVAQARAEVAAGRATSVSAYIAEATVQRTVRERRARDLLDDWGPFSDHELDFARALLDGEQRTERAAS
;
A
#
# COMPACT_ATOMS: atom_id res chain seq x y z
N MET A 1 -4.68 -6.50 -23.42
CA MET A 1 -3.80 -7.26 -22.50
C MET A 1 -4.55 -8.48 -22.00
N ALA A 2 -3.94 -9.66 -22.05
CA ALA A 2 -4.56 -10.86 -21.50
C ALA A 2 -4.61 -10.75 -19.96
N LYS A 3 -5.75 -11.11 -19.37
CA LYS A 3 -5.90 -11.22 -17.91
C LYS A 3 -5.78 -12.69 -17.54
N GLU A 4 -4.94 -13.00 -16.57
CA GLU A 4 -4.82 -14.35 -16.03
C GLU A 4 -5.75 -14.50 -14.82
N LYS A 5 -6.48 -15.61 -14.76
CA LYS A 5 -7.35 -15.93 -13.62
C LYS A 5 -6.57 -16.80 -12.64
N ILE A 6 -6.42 -16.30 -11.43
CA ILE A 6 -5.85 -17.05 -10.32
C ILE A 6 -6.91 -17.24 -9.22
N THR A 7 -6.76 -18.31 -8.45
CA THR A 7 -7.54 -18.55 -7.22
C THR A 7 -6.60 -18.38 -6.04
N ILE A 8 -7.01 -17.60 -5.04
CA ILE A 8 -6.21 -17.34 -3.85
C ILE A 8 -7.08 -17.55 -2.61
N THR A 9 -6.44 -17.98 -1.52
CA THR A 9 -7.03 -17.95 -0.18
C THR A 9 -6.56 -16.68 0.50
N VAL A 10 -7.49 -15.94 1.11
CA VAL A 10 -7.21 -14.69 1.82
C VAL A 10 -7.93 -14.71 3.16
N ASP A 11 -7.45 -13.89 4.09
CA ASP A 11 -8.08 -13.71 5.38
C ASP A 11 -9.55 -13.26 5.22
N PRO A 12 -10.51 -13.84 5.98
CA PRO A 12 -11.90 -13.41 5.97
C PRO A 12 -12.10 -11.91 6.19
N GLU A 13 -11.26 -11.26 7.02
CA GLU A 13 -11.34 -9.82 7.29
C GLU A 13 -11.04 -8.99 6.04
N VAL A 14 -10.08 -9.44 5.21
CA VAL A 14 -9.74 -8.78 3.94
C VAL A 14 -10.93 -8.85 2.97
N VAL A 15 -11.63 -9.99 2.94
CA VAL A 15 -12.84 -10.15 2.10
C VAL A 15 -13.97 -9.28 2.62
N ALA A 16 -14.15 -9.19 3.94
CA ALA A 16 -15.16 -8.33 4.56
C ALA A 16 -14.91 -6.86 4.23
N GLN A 17 -13.67 -6.39 4.34
CA GLN A 17 -13.29 -5.04 3.95
C GLN A 17 -13.57 -4.77 2.47
N ALA A 18 -13.14 -5.66 1.57
CA ALA A 18 -13.37 -5.51 0.14
C ALA A 18 -14.88 -5.44 -0.19
N ARG A 19 -15.72 -6.21 0.50
CA ARG A 19 -17.18 -6.14 0.34
C ARG A 19 -17.76 -4.83 0.84
N ALA A 20 -17.26 -4.30 1.95
CA ALA A 20 -17.68 -3.00 2.47
C ALA A 20 -17.37 -1.86 1.49
N GLU A 21 -16.20 -1.88 0.86
CA GLU A 21 -15.79 -0.91 -0.17
C GLU A 21 -16.67 -0.99 -1.42
N VAL A 22 -17.06 -2.20 -1.84
CA VAL A 22 -18.01 -2.40 -2.93
C VAL A 22 -19.40 -1.89 -2.56
N ALA A 23 -19.87 -2.20 -1.36
CA ALA A 23 -21.17 -1.73 -0.87
C ALA A 23 -21.23 -0.19 -0.76
N ALA A 24 -20.10 0.43 -0.42
CA ALA A 24 -19.95 1.88 -0.40
C ALA A 24 -19.78 2.51 -1.79
N GLY A 25 -19.77 1.71 -2.86
CA GLY A 25 -19.61 2.19 -4.24
C GLY A 25 -18.19 2.66 -4.59
N ARG A 26 -17.20 2.42 -3.71
CA ARG A 26 -15.79 2.79 -3.93
C ARG A 26 -15.03 1.78 -4.77
N ALA A 27 -15.54 0.56 -4.87
CA ALA A 27 -15.03 -0.48 -5.76
C ALA A 27 -16.15 -1.14 -6.57
N THR A 28 -15.85 -1.52 -7.81
CA THR A 28 -16.84 -2.17 -8.71
C THR A 28 -17.07 -3.65 -8.39
N SER A 29 -16.11 -4.30 -7.75
CA SER A 29 -16.18 -5.68 -7.27
C SER A 29 -15.05 -5.99 -6.29
N VAL A 30 -15.14 -7.11 -5.56
CA VAL A 30 -14.07 -7.58 -4.67
C VAL A 30 -12.77 -7.82 -5.44
N SER A 31 -12.84 -8.41 -6.63
CA SER A 31 -11.66 -8.63 -7.47
C SER A 31 -11.04 -7.33 -7.95
N ALA A 32 -11.85 -6.31 -8.27
CA ALA A 32 -11.34 -4.99 -8.65
C ALA A 32 -10.61 -4.32 -7.47
N TYR A 33 -11.17 -4.38 -6.27
CA TYR A 33 -10.54 -3.88 -5.05
C TYR A 33 -9.17 -4.54 -4.79
N ILE A 34 -9.11 -5.88 -4.85
CA ILE A 34 -7.87 -6.62 -4.61
C ILE A 34 -6.82 -6.31 -5.69
N ALA A 35 -7.25 -6.26 -6.96
CA ALA A 35 -6.36 -5.93 -8.07
C ALA A 35 -5.77 -4.52 -7.91
N GLU A 36 -6.60 -3.54 -7.56
CA GLU A 36 -6.15 -2.18 -7.29
C GLU A 36 -5.17 -2.12 -6.12
N ALA A 37 -5.48 -2.75 -4.98
CA ALA A 37 -4.58 -2.81 -3.83
C ALA A 37 -3.21 -3.42 -4.19
N THR A 38 -3.21 -4.45 -5.05
CA THR A 38 -1.98 -5.08 -5.54
C THR A 38 -1.17 -4.12 -6.40
N VAL A 39 -1.82 -3.42 -7.34
CA VAL A 39 -1.16 -2.42 -8.19
C VAL A 39 -0.57 -1.29 -7.35
N GLN A 40 -1.32 -0.74 -6.40
CA GLN A 40 -0.84 0.33 -5.52
C GLN A 40 0.38 -0.12 -4.71
N ARG A 41 0.37 -1.35 -4.20
CA ARG A 41 1.52 -1.93 -3.51
C ARG A 41 2.74 -2.05 -4.43
N THR A 42 2.58 -2.62 -5.62
CA THR A 42 3.67 -2.79 -6.58
C THR A 42 4.26 -1.46 -7.03
N VAL A 43 3.41 -0.46 -7.29
CA VAL A 43 3.86 0.89 -7.66
C VAL A 43 4.64 1.53 -6.51
N ARG A 44 4.17 1.40 -5.27
CA ARG A 44 4.88 1.92 -4.09
C ARG A 44 6.25 1.26 -3.92
N GLU A 45 6.31 -0.07 -3.99
CA GLU A 45 7.57 -0.82 -3.86
C GLU A 45 8.54 -0.50 -5.00
N ARG A 46 8.04 -0.35 -6.23
CA ARG A 46 8.85 0.06 -7.38
C ARG A 46 9.43 1.46 -7.16
N ARG A 47 8.61 2.44 -6.79
CA ARG A 47 9.08 3.81 -6.52
C ARG A 47 10.12 3.85 -5.40
N ALA A 48 9.91 3.07 -4.34
CA ALA A 48 10.89 2.98 -3.25
C ALA A 48 12.23 2.42 -3.74
N ARG A 49 12.20 1.41 -4.62
CA ARG A 49 13.41 0.86 -5.23
C ARG A 49 14.07 1.85 -6.18
N ASP A 50 13.30 2.46 -7.08
CA ASP A 50 13.81 3.45 -8.03
C ASP A 50 14.50 4.61 -7.27
N LEU A 51 13.93 5.06 -6.15
CA LEU A 51 14.56 6.07 -5.27
C LEU A 51 15.86 5.59 -4.63
N LEU A 52 15.93 4.33 -4.17
CA LEU A 52 17.16 3.75 -3.62
C LEU A 52 18.26 3.61 -4.68
N ASP A 53 17.87 3.20 -5.89
CA ASP A 53 18.80 3.06 -7.02
C ASP A 53 19.33 4.44 -7.46
N ASP A 54 18.47 5.47 -7.47
CA ASP A 54 18.83 6.83 -7.88
C ASP A 54 19.67 7.57 -6.83
N TRP A 55 19.43 7.36 -5.54
CA TRP A 55 20.09 8.12 -4.45
C TRP A 55 21.20 7.34 -3.73
N GLY A 56 21.41 6.07 -4.11
CA GLY A 56 22.43 5.21 -3.54
C GLY A 56 22.02 4.61 -2.19
N PRO A 57 22.85 3.73 -1.61
CA PRO A 57 22.53 3.12 -0.33
C PRO A 57 22.55 4.20 0.75
N PHE A 58 21.40 4.47 1.36
CA PHE A 58 21.30 5.29 2.55
C PHE A 58 22.05 4.62 3.70
N SER A 59 22.83 5.40 4.42
CA SER A 59 23.44 4.98 5.69
C SER A 59 22.36 4.71 6.74
N ASP A 60 22.68 3.88 7.73
CA ASP A 60 21.77 3.58 8.85
C ASP A 60 21.29 4.86 9.55
N HIS A 61 22.15 5.88 9.64
CA HIS A 61 21.82 7.19 10.21
C HIS A 61 20.74 7.93 9.39
N GLU A 62 20.81 7.87 8.06
CA GLU A 62 19.82 8.49 7.16
C GLU A 62 18.47 7.75 7.22
N LEU A 63 18.49 6.42 7.34
CA LEU A 63 17.29 5.61 7.52
C LEU A 63 16.63 5.85 8.88
N ASP A 64 17.41 5.99 9.95
CA ASP A 64 16.90 6.31 11.29
C ASP A 64 16.31 7.72 11.34
N PHE A 65 16.96 8.69 10.70
CA PHE A 65 16.41 10.04 10.55
C PHE A 65 15.07 10.02 9.79
N ALA A 66 14.99 9.30 8.66
CA ALA A 66 13.76 9.20 7.88
C ALA A 66 12.61 8.55 8.66
N ARG A 67 12.90 7.49 9.44
CA ARG A 67 11.91 6.82 10.28
C ARG A 67 11.39 7.75 11.39
N ALA A 68 12.28 8.48 12.06
CA ALA A 68 11.89 9.46 13.08
C ALA A 68 11.03 10.59 12.52
N LEU A 69 11.32 11.05 11.30
CA LEU A 69 10.54 12.08 10.60
C LEU A 69 9.12 11.59 10.28
N LEU A 70 9.00 10.40 9.67
CA LEU A 70 7.71 9.80 9.28
C LEU A 70 6.85 9.41 10.49
N ASP A 71 7.45 8.96 11.59
CA ASP A 71 6.74 8.64 12.83
C ASP A 71 6.29 9.92 13.57
N GLY A 72 7.03 11.03 13.40
CA GLY A 72 6.68 12.35 13.92
C GLY A 72 5.49 12.99 13.20
N GLU A 73 5.43 12.87 11.87
CA GLU A 73 4.28 13.31 11.06
C GLU A 73 3.01 12.50 11.38
N GLN A 74 3.14 11.18 11.60
CA GLN A 74 2.00 10.35 12.00
C GLN A 74 1.40 10.71 13.37
N ARG A 75 2.20 11.23 14.30
CA ARG A 75 1.69 11.72 15.60
C ARG A 75 0.93 13.04 15.48
N THR A 76 1.34 13.90 14.56
CA THR A 76 0.68 15.20 14.33
C THR A 76 -0.62 15.03 13.56
N GLU A 77 -0.71 14.10 12.60
CA GLU A 77 -1.98 13.75 11.93
C GLU A 77 -2.97 13.06 12.87
N ARG A 78 -2.53 12.14 13.75
CA ARG A 78 -3.42 11.50 14.75
C ARG A 78 -3.90 12.44 15.86
N ALA A 79 -3.19 13.54 16.11
CA ALA A 79 -3.61 14.56 17.07
C ALA A 79 -4.56 15.62 16.47
N ALA A 80 -4.69 15.65 15.14
CA ALA A 80 -5.52 16.60 14.39
C ALA A 80 -6.81 15.97 13.82
N SER A 81 -7.05 14.68 14.06
CA SER A 81 -8.28 13.94 13.70
C SER A 81 -9.05 13.49 14.94
#